data_AF-A0A937SCA3-F1
#
_entry.id   AF-A0A937SCA3-F1
#
_cell.length_a   1.000
_cell.length_b   1.000
_cell.length_c   1.000
_cell.angle_alpha   90.00
_cell.angle_beta   90.00
_cell.angle_gamma   90.00
#
_symmetry.space_group_name_H-M   'P 1'
#
loop_
_entity.id
_entity.type
_entity.pdbx_description
1 polymer ?
#
loop_
_entity_poly.entity_id
_entity_poly.type
_entity_poly.pdbx_seq_one_letter_code
_entity_poly.pdbx_strand_id
1 'polypeptide(L)' 'IFSRPLDGKGRPKPDEYVMSAGDRVEIYRPLLIDPKAARLDRAKKDSSR' A
#
# COMPACT_ATOMS: atom_id res chain seq x y z
N ILE A 1 6.84 0.86 15.41
CA ILE A 1 5.88 1.08 14.29
C ILE A 1 5.12 -0.23 14.12
N PHE A 2 4.12 -0.48 14.97
CA PHE A 2 3.27 -1.66 14.84
C PHE A 2 1.83 -1.16 14.93
N SER A 3 1.05 -1.39 13.88
CA SER A 3 -0.41 -1.20 13.95
C SER A 3 -0.97 -2.25 14.90
N ARG A 4 -1.95 -1.89 15.74
CA ARG A 4 -2.77 -2.94 16.36
C ARG A 4 -4.03 -3.16 15.52
N PRO A 5 -4.39 -4.43 15.26
CA PRO A 5 -5.48 -4.76 14.35
C PRO A 5 -6.83 -4.29 14.90
N LEU A 6 -7.74 -3.96 13.99
CA LEU A 6 -9.15 -3.72 14.25
C LEU A 6 -9.91 -5.02 13.99
N ASP A 7 -9.57 -6.09 14.71
CA ASP A 7 -10.08 -7.45 14.49
C ASP A 7 -11.31 -7.79 15.35
N GLY A 8 -11.87 -6.82 16.06
CA GLY A 8 -12.96 -7.03 17.01
C GLY A 8 -12.51 -7.49 18.40
N LYS A 9 -11.21 -7.74 18.64
CA LYS A 9 -10.69 -8.20 19.94
C LYS A 9 -10.10 -7.04 20.73
N GLY A 10 -10.92 -6.45 21.59
CA GLY A 10 -10.55 -5.29 22.40
C GLY A 10 -10.51 -3.97 21.63
N ARG A 11 -10.84 -4.00 20.34
CA ARG A 11 -11.04 -2.85 19.45
C ARG A 11 -12.22 -3.15 18.52
N PRO A 12 -12.94 -2.12 18.04
CA PRO A 12 -14.00 -2.32 17.06
C PRO A 12 -13.43 -2.88 15.76
N LYS A 13 -14.33 -3.41 14.92
CA LYS A 13 -13.98 -3.83 13.57
C LYS A 13 -13.69 -2.62 12.67
N PRO A 14 -13.06 -2.81 11.49
CA PRO A 14 -12.66 -1.68 10.65
C PRO A 14 -13.85 -0.87 10.11
N ASP A 15 -15.00 -1.52 9.92
CA ASP A 15 -16.27 -0.91 9.49
C ASP A 15 -16.98 -0.12 10.61
N GLU A 16 -16.62 -0.35 11.87
CA GLU A 16 -17.19 0.31 13.05
C GLU A 16 -16.25 1.38 13.66
N TYR A 17 -14.97 1.38 13.27
CA TYR A 17 -13.97 2.27 13.85
C TYR A 17 -14.12 3.72 13.35
N VAL A 18 -14.28 4.65 14.29
CA VAL A 18 -14.28 6.09 14.00
C VAL A 18 -12.87 6.64 14.18
N MET A 19 -12.31 7.23 13.12
CA MET A 19 -10.96 7.78 13.13
C MET A 19 -10.82 8.98 14.06
N SER A 20 -9.66 9.06 14.73
CA SER A 20 -9.25 10.19 15.57
C SER A 20 -8.15 11.02 14.91
N ALA A 21 -7.95 12.25 15.40
CA ALA A 21 -6.86 13.09 14.93
C ALA A 21 -5.50 12.42 15.20
N GLY A 22 -4.64 12.38 14.17
CA GLY A 22 -3.34 11.72 14.22
C GLY A 22 -3.34 10.25 13.82
N ASP A 23 -4.51 9.65 13.59
CA ASP A 23 -4.60 8.31 13.02
C ASP A 23 -4.07 8.30 11.58
N ARG A 24 -3.38 7.21 11.22
CA ARG A 24 -2.81 7.00 9.89
C ARG A 24 -3.51 5.86 9.18
N VAL A 25 -3.98 6.13 7.97
CA VAL A 25 -4.55 5.14 7.06
C VAL A 25 -3.55 4.86 5.94
N GLU A 26 -3.23 3.58 5.76
CA GLU A 26 -2.41 3.12 4.65
C GLU A 26 -3.33 2.57 3.55
N ILE A 27 -3.34 3.23 2.39
CA ILE A 27 -4.17 2.84 1.24
C ILE A 27 -3.27 2.25 0.16
N TYR A 28 -3.34 0.94 -0.04
CA TYR A 28 -2.64 0.24 -1.11
C TYR A 28 -3.52 0.23 -2.36
N ARG A 29 -3.05 0.88 -3.43
CA ARG A 29 -3.71 0.87 -4.74
C ARG A 29 -3.04 -0.15 -5.67
N PRO A 30 -3.79 -0.76 -6.61
CA PRO A 30 -3.19 -1.62 -7.62
C PRO A 30 -2.13 -0.91 -8.44
N LEU A 31 -1.18 -1.68 -8.97
CA LEU A 31 -0.16 -1.16 -9.87
C LEU A 31 -0.80 -0.82 -11.23
N LEU A 32 -0.46 0.36 -11.75
CA LEU A 32 -0.89 0.79 -13.08
C LEU A 32 -0.08 0.14 -14.20
N ILE A 33 1.14 -0.29 -13.91
CA ILE A 33 2.08 -0.83 -14.88
C ILE A 33 2.61 -2.15 -14.35
N ASP A 34 2.72 -3.14 -15.23
CA ASP A 34 3.41 -4.39 -14.93
C ASP A 34 4.90 -4.11 -14.62
N PRO A 35 5.39 -4.45 -13.41
CA PRO A 35 6.78 -4.29 -13.05
C PRO A 35 7.77 -4.94 -14.02
N LYS A 36 7.39 -6.07 -14.66
CA LYS A 36 8.26 -6.77 -15.61
C LYS A 36 8.43 -5.97 -16.89
N ALA A 37 7.33 -5.49 -17.47
CA ALA A 37 7.37 -4.60 -18.63
C ALA A 37 8.20 -3.34 -18.35
N ALA A 38 7.94 -2.67 -17.21
CA ALA A 38 8.71 -1.50 -16.80
C ALA A 38 10.21 -1.79 -16.63
N ARG A 39 10.58 -2.99 -16.15
CA ARG A 39 11.99 -3.40 -16.03
C ARG A 39 12.64 -3.62 -17.39
N LEU A 40 11.95 -4.25 -18.34
CA LEU A 40 12.45 -4.48 -19.69
C LEU A 40 12.71 -3.17 -20.43
N ASP A 41 11.81 -2.20 -20.32
CA ASP A 41 11.96 -0.89 -20.98
C ASP A 41 13.14 -0.10 -20.42
N ARG A 42 13.43 -0.23 -19.12
CA ARG A 42 14.64 0.36 -18.52
C ARG A 42 15.92 -0.24 -19.10
N ALA A 43 16.01 -1.57 -19.17
CA ALA A 43 17.20 -2.25 -19.70
C ALA A 43 17.48 -1.88 -21.17
N LYS A 44 16.43 -1.75 -21.99
CA LYS A 44 16.55 -1.31 -23.40
C LYS A 44 17.12 0.10 -23.54
N LYS A 45 16.73 1.02 -22.64
CA LYS A 45 17.28 2.39 -22.63
C LYS A 45 18.77 2.38 -22.28
N ASP A 46 19.16 1.59 -21.28
CA ASP A 46 20.55 1.47 -20.85
C ASP A 46 21.46 0.87 -21.95
N SER A 47 20.96 -0.07 -22.76
CA SER A 47 21.72 -0.64 -23.88
C SER A 47 21.89 0.28 -25.09
N SER A 48 21.13 1.38 -25.15
CA SER A 48 21.18 2.35 -26.27
C SER A 48 22.12 3.54 -26.01
N ARG A 49 22.77 3.57 -24.84
CA ARG A 49 23.75 4.56 -24.44
C ARG A 49 25.17 4.01 -24.63
#